data_AF-A0A7S1G970-F1
#
_entry.id   AF-A0A7S1G970-F1
#
_cell.length_a   1.000
_cell.length_b   1.000
_cell.length_c   1.000
_cell.angle_alpha   90.00
_cell.angle_beta   90.00
_cell.angle_gamma   90.00
#
_symmetry.space_group_name_H-M   'P 1'
#
loop_
_entity.id
_entity.type
_entity.pdbx_description
1 polymer ?
#
loop_
_entity_poly.entity_id
_entity_poly.type
_entity_poly.pdbx_seq_one_letter_code
_entity_poly.pdbx_strand_id
1 'polypeptide(L)'
;VVGGGGDGGDLHSHHHAGCGRHLGVAVRRLAWTCSCVTLLAYLAAMAAAVTSIVIALSPEDAATAAAHAAGADCDPLAPDACLLPFPSDRFMAADNSTNTGWRLAIGADALPATRWGALDPTLLNEADGFSPVTPILFALDAAADTRNVATAARIGWSLLDNATTVLLEVGGGEGGGEGVTATRVAHFVDRDAYDPSFGPAHVPLMVMQPAAALRHDATYVVAVRGLVAAADGHSPLAASPAFAALRDGSGSGAAGVSPSRA
;
A
#
# COMPACT_ATOMS: atom_id res chain seq x y z
N VAL A 1 -29.36 -90.96 1.02
CA VAL A 1 -29.13 -92.31 0.47
C VAL A 1 -27.83 -92.25 -0.32
N VAL A 2 -26.81 -92.95 0.20
CA VAL A 2 -25.53 -93.38 -0.44
C VAL A 2 -24.58 -92.24 -0.87
N GLY A 3 -23.38 -92.05 -0.30
CA GLY A 3 -22.25 -92.99 -0.14
C GLY A 3 -21.27 -92.74 -1.31
N GLY A 4 -19.94 -92.65 -1.23
CA GLY A 4 -18.90 -92.99 -0.27
C GLY A 4 -17.62 -93.33 -1.08
N GLY A 5 -16.42 -93.12 -0.53
CA GLY A 5 -15.09 -93.49 -1.07
C GLY A 5 -14.26 -92.29 -1.53
N GLY A 6 -13.08 -91.94 -0.98
CA GLY A 6 -11.97 -92.76 -0.47
C GLY A 6 -11.19 -93.32 -1.66
N ASP A 7 -9.87 -93.22 -1.85
CA ASP A 7 -8.70 -92.76 -1.10
C ASP A 7 -7.55 -92.61 -2.12
N GLY A 8 -6.46 -91.92 -1.75
CA GLY A 8 -5.12 -92.34 -2.17
C GLY A 8 -4.22 -91.31 -2.88
N GLY A 9 -3.22 -90.83 -2.13
CA GLY A 9 -1.83 -91.02 -2.55
C GLY A 9 -1.08 -89.81 -3.10
N ASP A 10 -0.25 -89.22 -2.23
CA ASP A 10 0.83 -88.27 -2.49
C ASP A 10 1.78 -88.66 -3.64
N LEU A 11 2.33 -87.67 -4.36
CA LEU A 11 3.73 -87.24 -4.18
C LEU A 11 4.13 -86.13 -5.17
N HIS A 12 4.86 -85.17 -4.62
CA HIS A 12 5.43 -83.98 -5.23
C HIS A 12 6.21 -84.20 -6.53
N SER A 13 6.09 -83.22 -7.44
CA SER A 13 7.24 -82.78 -8.23
C SER A 13 7.19 -81.27 -8.45
N HIS A 14 8.28 -80.61 -8.05
CA HIS A 14 8.54 -79.19 -8.19
C HIS A 14 9.11 -78.85 -9.58
N HIS A 15 8.83 -77.61 -9.99
CA HIS A 15 9.55 -76.76 -10.97
C HIS A 15 9.30 -76.93 -12.47
N HIS A 16 8.66 -75.92 -13.07
CA HIS A 16 9.18 -74.91 -14.03
C HIS A 16 7.97 -73.98 -14.34
N ALA A 17 8.04 -72.66 -14.58
CA ALA A 17 9.08 -71.82 -15.13
C ALA A 17 8.87 -70.36 -14.69
N GLY A 18 9.98 -69.65 -14.46
CA GLY A 18 10.02 -68.20 -14.46
C GLY A 18 10.12 -67.68 -15.88
N CYS A 19 9.18 -66.83 -16.30
CA CYS A 19 9.34 -65.92 -17.43
C CYS A 19 8.35 -64.76 -17.23
N GLY A 20 8.84 -63.57 -16.80
CA GLY A 20 7.95 -62.42 -16.65
C GLY A 20 8.42 -61.25 -15.77
N ARG A 21 9.60 -61.31 -15.13
CA ARG A 21 10.01 -60.29 -14.15
C ARG A 21 10.93 -59.16 -14.65
N HIS A 22 11.51 -59.27 -15.85
CA HIS A 22 12.51 -58.27 -16.31
C HIS A 22 11.98 -57.17 -17.23
N LEU A 23 10.82 -57.34 -17.89
CA LEU A 23 10.27 -56.29 -18.77
C LEU A 23 9.58 -55.13 -18.03
N GLY A 24 9.08 -55.35 -16.81
CA GLY A 24 8.31 -54.32 -16.07
C GLY A 24 9.14 -53.23 -15.39
N VAL A 25 10.42 -53.48 -15.11
CA VAL A 25 11.28 -52.54 -14.35
C VAL A 25 11.86 -51.45 -15.25
N ALA A 26 12.25 -51.78 -16.48
CA ALA A 26 12.78 -50.81 -17.44
C ALA A 26 11.70 -49.82 -17.91
N VAL A 27 10.49 -50.31 -18.19
CA VAL A 27 9.35 -49.48 -18.61
C VAL A 27 8.87 -48.55 -17.49
N ARG A 28 8.88 -49.02 -16.22
CA ARG A 28 8.56 -48.18 -15.06
C ARG A 28 9.59 -47.09 -14.79
N ARG A 29 10.89 -47.37 -15.01
CA ARG A 29 11.97 -46.37 -14.87
C ARG A 29 11.90 -45.30 -15.96
N LEU A 30 11.56 -45.68 -17.20
CA LEU A 30 11.42 -44.76 -18.33
C LEU A 30 10.15 -43.88 -18.23
N ALA A 31 9.06 -44.43 -17.69
CA ALA A 31 7.83 -43.67 -17.43
C ALA A 31 8.02 -42.65 -16.29
N TRP A 32 8.76 -43.01 -15.24
CA TRP A 32 9.10 -42.09 -14.14
C TRP A 32 10.00 -40.94 -14.58
N THR A 33 11.02 -41.21 -15.40
CA THR A 33 11.90 -40.14 -15.90
C THR A 33 11.16 -39.19 -16.84
N CYS A 34 10.26 -39.70 -17.69
CA CYS A 34 9.45 -38.86 -18.58
C CYS A 34 8.47 -37.96 -17.79
N SER A 35 7.83 -38.49 -16.76
CA SER A 35 6.89 -37.75 -15.91
C SER A 35 7.57 -36.67 -15.06
N CYS A 36 8.80 -36.89 -14.59
CA CYS A 36 9.58 -35.88 -13.86
C CYS A 36 10.06 -34.75 -14.78
N VAL A 37 10.47 -35.07 -16.02
CA VAL A 37 10.92 -34.07 -17.00
C VAL A 37 9.75 -33.18 -17.43
N THR A 38 8.55 -33.72 -17.64
CA THR A 38 7.36 -32.93 -17.97
C THR A 38 6.90 -32.03 -16.81
N LEU A 39 6.99 -32.53 -15.56
CA LEU A 39 6.64 -31.73 -14.38
C LEU A 39 7.62 -30.56 -14.17
N LEU A 40 8.92 -30.81 -14.33
CA LEU A 40 9.95 -29.77 -14.23
C LEU A 40 9.82 -28.72 -15.35
N ALA A 41 9.54 -29.15 -16.58
CA ALA A 41 9.28 -28.24 -17.70
C ALA A 41 8.02 -27.38 -17.47
N TYR A 42 6.96 -27.97 -16.91
CA TYR A 42 5.73 -27.26 -16.56
C TYR A 42 5.96 -26.25 -15.43
N LEU A 43 6.69 -26.62 -14.37
CA LEU A 43 7.05 -25.72 -13.27
C LEU A 43 7.95 -24.56 -13.74
N ALA A 44 8.90 -24.81 -14.65
CA ALA A 44 9.74 -23.77 -15.24
C ALA A 44 8.94 -22.81 -16.13
N ALA A 45 8.00 -23.33 -16.94
CA ALA A 45 7.10 -22.52 -17.75
C ALA A 45 6.16 -21.67 -16.89
N MET A 46 5.62 -22.23 -15.80
CA MET A 46 4.81 -21.49 -14.83
C MET A 46 5.64 -20.43 -14.11
N ALA A 47 6.87 -20.72 -13.70
CA ALA A 47 7.76 -19.72 -13.10
C ALA A 47 8.06 -18.57 -14.07
N ALA A 48 8.37 -18.86 -15.33
CA ALA A 48 8.62 -17.84 -16.36
C ALA A 48 7.36 -17.00 -16.67
N ALA A 49 6.18 -17.63 -16.72
CA ALA A 49 4.91 -16.93 -16.90
C ALA A 49 4.58 -16.02 -15.70
N VAL A 50 4.77 -16.50 -14.47
CA VAL A 50 4.60 -15.70 -13.25
C VAL A 50 5.60 -14.55 -13.21
N THR A 51 6.85 -14.77 -13.58
CA THR A 51 7.89 -13.72 -13.59
C THR A 51 7.56 -12.66 -14.65
N SER A 52 7.07 -13.05 -15.83
CA SER A 52 6.66 -12.11 -16.87
C SER A 52 5.43 -11.28 -16.47
N ILE A 53 4.48 -11.85 -15.71
CA ILE A 53 3.32 -11.12 -15.18
C ILE A 53 3.74 -10.15 -14.07
N VAL A 54 4.69 -10.52 -13.21
CA VAL A 54 5.21 -9.65 -12.14
C VAL A 54 5.99 -8.47 -12.71
N ILE A 55 6.76 -8.66 -13.80
CA ILE A 55 7.46 -7.57 -14.50
C ILE A 55 6.48 -6.57 -15.14
N ALA A 56 5.33 -7.03 -15.64
CA ALA A 56 4.33 -6.17 -16.28
C ALA A 56 3.44 -5.36 -15.29
N LEU A 57 3.58 -5.60 -13.98
CA LEU A 57 2.84 -4.90 -12.91
C LEU A 57 3.83 -4.35 -11.88
N SER A 58 4.95 -3.79 -12.34
CA SER A 58 5.90 -3.17 -11.43
C SER A 58 5.23 -1.95 -10.74
N PRO A 59 5.43 -1.76 -9.43
CA PRO A 59 4.95 -0.56 -8.74
C PRO A 59 5.57 0.72 -9.33
N GLU A 60 6.73 0.61 -9.98
CA GLU A 60 7.42 1.70 -10.67
C GLU A 60 6.65 2.19 -11.90
N ASP A 61 6.12 1.28 -12.73
CA ASP A 61 5.30 1.64 -13.89
C ASP A 61 3.97 2.28 -13.44
N ALA A 62 3.37 1.74 -12.38
CA ALA A 62 2.13 2.28 -11.83
C ALA A 62 2.32 3.66 -11.17
N ALA A 63 3.45 3.90 -10.51
CA ALA A 63 3.79 5.20 -9.95
C ALA A 63 4.13 6.22 -11.05
N THR A 64 4.83 5.80 -12.10
CA THR A 64 5.10 6.65 -13.26
C THR A 64 3.80 7.02 -13.97
N ALA A 65 2.86 6.08 -14.11
CA ALA A 65 1.53 6.34 -14.64
C ALA A 65 0.72 7.28 -13.74
N ALA A 66 0.77 7.10 -12.41
CA ALA A 66 0.11 8.00 -11.46
C ALA A 66 0.70 9.41 -11.51
N ALA A 67 2.02 9.55 -11.64
CA ALA A 67 2.69 10.84 -11.78
C ALA A 67 2.39 11.51 -13.13
N HIS A 68 2.24 10.76 -14.21
CA HIS A 68 1.78 11.30 -15.50
C HIS A 68 0.29 11.65 -15.52
N ALA A 69 -0.53 10.93 -14.75
CA ALA A 69 -1.94 11.22 -14.59
C ALA A 69 -2.17 12.44 -13.69
N ALA A 70 -1.32 12.62 -12.67
CA ALA A 70 -1.25 13.84 -11.90
C ALA A 70 -0.81 15.00 -12.82
N GLY A 71 -1.64 16.04 -12.91
CA GLY A 71 -1.21 17.29 -13.54
C GLY A 71 0.03 17.85 -12.84
N ALA A 72 0.74 18.78 -13.49
CA ALA A 72 1.99 19.35 -12.94
C ALA A 72 1.83 19.98 -11.54
N ASP A 73 0.61 20.40 -11.20
CA ASP A 73 0.27 21.02 -9.91
C ASP A 73 -0.27 20.01 -8.87
N CYS A 74 -0.43 18.73 -9.25
CA CYS A 74 -1.02 17.70 -8.40
C CYS A 74 0.04 16.86 -7.70
N ASP A 75 -0.32 16.32 -6.53
CA ASP A 75 0.46 15.27 -5.88
C ASP A 75 0.15 13.90 -6.51
N PRO A 76 1.16 13.12 -6.92
CA PRO A 76 0.97 11.76 -7.44
C PRO A 76 0.29 10.80 -6.45
N LEU A 77 0.32 11.10 -5.14
CA LEU A 77 -0.39 10.32 -4.13
C LEU A 77 -1.91 10.48 -4.20
N ALA A 78 -2.41 11.57 -4.80
CA ALA A 78 -3.83 11.87 -4.95
C ALA A 78 -4.10 12.64 -6.26
N PRO A 79 -3.93 11.99 -7.43
CA PRO A 79 -4.02 12.67 -8.73
C PRO A 79 -5.41 13.29 -8.99
N ASP A 80 -6.47 12.73 -8.40
CA ASP A 80 -7.84 13.22 -8.55
C ASP A 80 -8.22 14.31 -7.53
N ALA A 81 -7.35 14.60 -6.56
CA ALA A 81 -7.56 15.59 -5.52
C ALA A 81 -6.24 16.34 -5.27
N CYS A 82 -5.85 17.18 -6.22
CA CYS A 82 -4.50 17.69 -6.40
C CYS A 82 -3.85 18.35 -5.18
N LEU A 83 -4.63 19.00 -4.29
CA LEU A 83 -4.11 19.61 -3.06
C LEU A 83 -3.79 18.58 -1.96
N LEU A 84 -4.20 17.32 -2.10
CA LEU A 84 -4.02 16.28 -1.10
C LEU A 84 -2.72 15.48 -1.34
N PRO A 85 -2.09 14.94 -0.27
CA PRO A 85 -2.40 15.22 1.14
C PRO A 85 -2.13 16.67 1.51
N PHE A 86 -2.93 17.23 2.42
CA PHE A 86 -2.81 18.61 2.87
C PHE A 86 -2.73 18.66 4.40
N PRO A 87 -1.80 19.40 5.00
CA PRO A 87 -0.61 20.02 4.40
C PRO A 87 0.37 19.02 3.76
N SER A 88 1.18 19.50 2.81
CA SER A 88 2.33 18.75 2.26
C SER A 88 3.45 19.69 1.83
N ASP A 89 4.69 19.26 2.05
CA ASP A 89 5.93 19.86 1.55
C ASP A 89 6.01 19.90 0.01
N ARG A 90 5.18 19.13 -0.71
CA ARG A 90 5.00 19.23 -2.16
C ARG A 90 4.60 20.65 -2.62
N PHE A 91 3.90 21.38 -1.77
CA PHE A 91 3.46 22.75 -2.03
C PHE A 91 4.32 23.78 -1.31
N MET A 92 5.56 23.42 -0.95
CA MET A 92 6.53 24.33 -0.34
C MET A 92 7.72 24.53 -1.29
N ALA A 93 8.21 25.77 -1.36
CA ALA A 93 9.43 26.12 -2.07
C ALA A 93 10.37 26.87 -1.13
N ALA A 94 11.67 26.67 -1.32
CA ALA A 94 12.68 27.39 -0.55
C ALA A 94 12.61 28.90 -0.88
N ASP A 95 12.59 29.72 0.16
CA ASP A 95 12.59 31.18 0.06
C ASP A 95 13.36 31.77 1.24
N ASN A 96 14.60 32.19 0.97
CA ASN A 96 15.47 32.77 2.00
C ASN A 96 15.06 34.17 2.46
N SER A 97 14.02 34.76 1.87
CA SER A 97 13.45 36.04 2.31
C SER A 97 12.42 35.90 3.43
N THR A 98 11.94 34.69 3.72
CA THR A 98 10.99 34.41 4.81
C THR A 98 11.72 33.98 6.09
N ASN A 99 11.01 34.01 7.22
CA ASN A 99 11.61 33.65 8.52
C ASN A 99 11.87 32.14 8.66
N THR A 100 11.05 31.31 8.00
CA THR A 100 11.18 29.86 8.00
C THR A 100 12.12 29.33 6.92
N GLY A 101 12.54 30.18 5.96
CA GLY A 101 13.26 29.73 4.77
C GLY A 101 12.38 29.05 3.72
N TRP A 102 11.05 29.04 3.93
CA TRP A 102 10.06 28.42 3.07
C TRP A 102 8.94 29.38 2.69
N ARG A 103 8.26 29.08 1.58
CA ARG A 103 7.02 29.72 1.15
C ARG A 103 6.09 28.68 0.54
N LEU A 104 4.78 28.86 0.68
CA LEU A 104 3.82 28.06 -0.08
C LEU A 104 3.91 28.38 -1.59
N ALA A 105 3.86 27.31 -2.39
CA ALA A 105 3.95 27.34 -3.85
C ALA A 105 2.82 26.47 -4.43
N ILE A 106 1.58 26.82 -4.09
CA ILE A 106 0.38 26.15 -4.56
C ILE A 106 0.07 26.65 -5.98
N GLY A 107 -0.02 25.71 -6.92
CA GLY A 107 -0.42 25.98 -8.31
C GLY A 107 -1.92 26.27 -8.42
N ALA A 108 -2.31 27.02 -9.45
CA ALA A 108 -3.71 27.41 -9.63
C ALA A 108 -4.62 26.19 -9.88
N ASP A 109 -4.10 25.15 -10.52
CA ASP A 109 -4.83 23.93 -10.83
C ASP A 109 -4.82 22.94 -9.64
N ALA A 110 -4.04 23.20 -8.59
CA ALA A 110 -4.06 22.40 -7.37
C ALA A 110 -5.29 22.68 -6.50
N LEU A 111 -5.77 23.93 -6.50
CA LEU A 111 -6.91 24.34 -5.68
C LEU A 111 -8.22 23.80 -6.27
N PRO A 112 -9.14 23.28 -5.43
CA PRO A 112 -10.44 22.83 -5.92
C PRO A 112 -11.22 24.01 -6.49
N ALA A 113 -11.75 23.83 -7.71
CA ALA A 113 -12.64 24.80 -8.31
C ALA A 113 -13.93 24.92 -7.49
N THR A 114 -14.47 26.14 -7.40
CA THR A 114 -15.77 26.38 -6.78
C THR A 114 -16.83 26.60 -7.85
N ARG A 115 -18.11 26.67 -7.44
CA ARG A 115 -19.20 27.11 -8.34
C ARG A 115 -19.00 28.52 -8.92
N TRP A 116 -18.08 29.30 -8.36
CA TRP A 116 -17.73 30.65 -8.81
C TRP A 116 -16.46 30.70 -9.66
N GLY A 117 -15.86 29.55 -9.98
CA GLY A 117 -14.64 29.44 -10.78
C GLY A 117 -13.43 29.00 -9.97
N ALA A 118 -12.26 29.12 -10.62
CA ALA A 118 -10.97 28.80 -10.04
C ALA A 118 -10.64 29.74 -8.86
N LEU A 119 -9.94 29.19 -7.87
CA LEU A 119 -9.44 29.95 -6.74
C LEU A 119 -8.05 30.50 -7.06
N ASP A 120 -7.79 31.75 -6.63
CA ASP A 120 -6.47 32.37 -6.75
C ASP A 120 -5.59 31.97 -5.55
N PRO A 121 -4.46 31.26 -5.76
CA PRO A 121 -3.59 30.84 -4.67
C PRO A 121 -2.72 31.97 -4.11
N THR A 122 -2.74 33.17 -4.70
CA THR A 122 -1.81 34.27 -4.37
C THR A 122 -1.71 34.53 -2.86
N LEU A 123 -2.85 34.66 -2.16
CA LEU A 123 -2.86 34.91 -0.71
C LEU A 123 -2.34 33.72 0.11
N LEU A 124 -2.55 32.50 -0.35
CA LEU A 124 -2.00 31.31 0.31
C LEU A 124 -0.47 31.28 0.12
N ASN A 125 0.00 31.65 -1.06
CA ASN A 125 1.42 31.70 -1.42
C ASN A 125 2.18 32.88 -0.76
N GLU A 126 1.52 33.72 0.04
CA GLU A 126 2.20 34.67 0.93
C GLU A 126 2.66 34.02 2.24
N ALA A 127 2.12 32.84 2.60
CA ALA A 127 2.48 32.15 3.83
C ALA A 127 3.86 31.50 3.72
N ASP A 128 4.64 31.60 4.81
CA ASP A 128 5.96 30.99 4.97
C ASP A 128 5.89 29.57 5.57
N GLY A 129 4.75 28.90 5.44
CA GLY A 129 4.50 27.56 5.95
C GLY A 129 3.02 27.32 6.21
N PHE A 130 2.70 26.15 6.76
CA PHE A 130 1.34 25.81 7.13
C PHE A 130 1.03 26.18 8.58
N SER A 131 -0.24 26.52 8.84
CA SER A 131 -0.68 26.83 10.19
C SER A 131 -0.56 25.60 11.11
N PRO A 132 -0.02 25.75 12.34
CA PRO A 132 0.14 24.62 13.27
C PRO A 132 -1.16 24.01 13.80
N VAL A 133 -2.32 24.58 13.46
CA VAL A 133 -3.64 24.07 13.85
C VAL A 133 -4.46 23.57 12.66
N THR A 134 -3.85 23.53 11.47
CA THR A 134 -4.49 23.01 10.25
C THR A 134 -4.80 21.52 10.42
N PRO A 135 -6.04 21.07 10.15
CA PRO A 135 -6.33 19.65 10.04
C PRO A 135 -5.52 19.01 8.92
N ILE A 136 -5.06 17.79 9.13
CA ILE A 136 -4.38 17.02 8.09
C ILE A 136 -5.42 16.20 7.33
N LEU A 137 -5.47 16.38 6.02
CA LEU A 137 -6.42 15.79 5.09
C LEU A 137 -5.69 14.82 4.18
N PHE A 138 -6.21 13.61 4.04
CA PHE A 138 -5.68 12.64 3.08
C PHE A 138 -6.79 11.76 2.50
N ALA A 139 -6.59 11.34 1.25
CA ALA A 139 -7.49 10.45 0.55
C ALA A 139 -7.05 8.99 0.72
N LEU A 140 -8.00 8.08 0.55
CA LEU A 140 -7.79 6.63 0.45
C LEU A 140 -8.53 6.13 -0.80
N ASP A 141 -8.08 5.04 -1.39
CA ASP A 141 -8.69 4.47 -2.60
C ASP A 141 -10.08 3.84 -2.34
N ALA A 142 -10.40 3.57 -1.07
CA ALA A 142 -11.71 3.12 -0.64
C ALA A 142 -12.03 3.63 0.78
N ALA A 143 -13.33 3.70 1.09
CA ALA A 143 -13.79 4.18 2.38
C ALA A 143 -13.27 3.28 3.51
N ALA A 144 -12.58 3.87 4.50
CA ALA A 144 -12.05 3.15 5.65
C ALA A 144 -13.08 2.97 6.76
N ASP A 145 -13.03 1.85 7.48
CA ASP A 145 -13.74 1.68 8.75
C ASP A 145 -13.06 2.50 9.87
N THR A 146 -13.81 3.37 10.54
CA THR A 146 -13.31 4.26 11.59
C THR A 146 -13.52 3.72 13.01
N ARG A 147 -14.03 2.51 13.21
CA ARG A 147 -14.23 1.96 14.57
C ARG A 147 -12.93 1.78 15.35
N ASN A 148 -11.81 1.60 14.64
CA ASN A 148 -10.49 1.33 15.21
C ASN A 148 -9.49 2.50 15.01
N VAL A 149 -9.95 3.70 14.65
CA VAL A 149 -9.11 4.90 14.65
C VAL A 149 -9.26 5.64 15.99
N ALA A 150 -8.32 6.55 16.29
CA ALA A 150 -8.46 7.43 17.44
C ALA A 150 -9.54 8.48 17.15
N THR A 151 -10.69 8.42 17.83
CA THR A 151 -11.77 9.40 17.65
C THR A 151 -11.61 10.59 18.60
N ALA A 152 -12.36 11.67 18.40
CA ALA A 152 -12.33 12.83 19.31
C ALA A 152 -12.62 12.47 20.78
N ALA A 153 -13.45 11.44 21.01
CA ALA A 153 -13.75 10.92 22.34
C ALA A 153 -12.65 10.00 22.92
N ARG A 154 -11.68 9.58 22.11
CA ARG A 154 -10.65 8.58 22.43
C ARG A 154 -9.28 8.97 21.89
N ILE A 155 -8.92 10.25 21.97
CA ILE A 155 -7.64 10.80 21.45
C ILE A 155 -6.44 9.97 21.91
N GLY A 156 -6.41 9.50 23.15
CA GLY A 156 -5.31 8.68 23.69
C GLY A 156 -5.03 7.39 22.90
N TRP A 157 -5.98 6.89 22.10
CA TRP A 157 -5.75 5.73 21.23
C TRP A 157 -4.70 6.00 20.14
N SER A 158 -4.49 7.26 19.75
CA SER A 158 -3.45 7.65 18.77
C SER A 158 -2.02 7.40 19.27
N LEU A 159 -1.85 7.30 20.59
CA LEU A 159 -0.56 7.10 21.23
C LEU A 159 -0.21 5.62 21.43
N LEU A 160 -1.13 4.71 21.14
CA LEU A 160 -0.92 3.27 21.32
C LEU A 160 0.00 2.70 20.22
N ASP A 161 0.75 1.65 20.58
CA ASP A 161 1.65 0.96 19.64
C ASP A 161 0.93 0.34 18.46
N ASN A 162 -0.36 0.02 18.60
CA ASN A 162 -1.22 -0.52 17.56
C ASN A 162 -2.14 0.52 16.91
N ALA A 163 -1.92 1.83 17.13
CA ALA A 163 -2.68 2.87 16.46
C ALA A 163 -2.57 2.73 14.93
N THR A 164 -3.70 2.80 14.24
CA THR A 164 -3.83 2.69 12.78
C THR A 164 -3.50 3.99 12.06
N THR A 165 -3.58 5.11 12.77
CA THR A 165 -3.13 6.44 12.32
C THR A 165 -2.11 6.97 13.31
N VAL A 166 -1.02 7.54 12.81
CA VAL A 166 0.10 8.04 13.61
C VAL A 166 0.54 9.39 13.06
N LEU A 167 0.66 10.37 13.94
CA LEU A 167 1.30 11.66 13.67
C LEU A 167 2.60 11.70 14.45
N LEU A 168 3.71 11.93 13.75
CA LEU A 168 5.05 11.96 14.33
C LEU A 168 5.66 13.33 14.13
N GLU A 169 6.14 13.94 15.21
CA GLU A 169 7.13 15.01 15.12
C GLU A 169 8.50 14.38 14.92
N VAL A 170 9.20 14.77 13.85
CA VAL A 170 10.54 14.28 13.54
C VAL A 170 11.57 15.32 13.96
N GLY A 171 12.42 14.94 14.92
CA GLY A 171 13.56 15.72 15.39
C GLY A 171 14.88 15.17 14.84
N GLY A 172 15.85 16.05 14.64
CA GLY A 172 17.10 15.76 13.93
C GLY A 172 17.19 16.69 12.71
N GLY A 173 18.22 17.51 12.64
CA GLY A 173 18.33 18.56 11.62
C GLY A 173 18.32 18.02 10.20
N GLU A 174 17.97 18.90 9.24
CA GLU A 174 18.13 18.64 7.81
C GLU A 174 19.55 18.09 7.54
N GLY A 175 19.67 16.83 7.11
CA GLY A 175 20.97 16.26 6.75
C GLY A 175 21.27 14.82 7.19
N GLY A 176 20.31 14.04 7.69
CA GLY A 176 20.46 12.57 7.78
C GLY A 176 21.62 12.05 8.64
N GLY A 177 22.16 12.87 9.54
CA GLY A 177 23.14 12.45 10.54
C GLY A 177 22.47 11.68 11.68
N GLU A 178 23.20 10.76 12.30
CA GLU A 178 22.80 10.00 13.50
C GLU A 178 21.99 10.84 14.49
N GLY A 179 20.81 10.35 14.88
CA GLY A 179 19.97 10.97 15.91
C GLY A 179 18.57 11.42 15.47
N VAL A 180 17.99 10.83 14.41
CA VAL A 180 16.57 11.05 14.11
C VAL A 180 15.71 10.52 15.26
N THR A 181 14.93 11.41 15.87
CA THR A 181 13.95 11.08 16.91
C THR A 181 12.56 11.29 16.35
N ALA A 182 11.63 10.39 16.69
CA ALA A 182 10.24 10.52 16.30
C ALA A 182 9.36 10.49 17.54
N THR A 183 8.60 11.56 17.78
CA THR A 183 7.71 11.66 18.93
C THR A 183 6.26 11.60 18.46
N ARG A 184 5.46 10.71 19.03
CA ARG A 184 4.03 10.61 18.72
C ARG A 184 3.29 11.86 19.20
N VAL A 185 2.52 12.45 18.31
CA VAL A 185 1.60 13.55 18.60
C VAL A 185 0.19 12.99 18.72
N ALA A 186 -0.45 13.32 19.84
CA ALA A 186 -1.84 12.95 20.07
C ALA A 186 -2.73 13.61 19.02
N HIS A 187 -3.63 12.84 18.44
CA HIS A 187 -4.56 13.32 17.41
C HIS A 187 -5.86 12.52 17.47
N PHE A 188 -6.87 12.99 16.76
CA PHE A 188 -8.02 12.18 16.39
C PHE A 188 -8.24 12.23 14.88
N VAL A 189 -8.97 11.25 14.35
CA VAL A 189 -9.29 11.13 12.95
C VAL A 189 -10.77 10.86 12.78
N ASP A 190 -11.41 11.60 11.89
CA ASP A 190 -12.76 11.35 11.42
C ASP A 190 -12.78 11.18 9.89
N ARG A 191 -13.84 10.56 9.38
CA ARG A 191 -14.16 10.65 7.95
C ARG A 191 -14.92 11.94 7.71
N ASP A 192 -14.61 12.61 6.62
CA ASP A 192 -15.42 13.72 6.14
C ASP A 192 -16.86 13.25 5.91
N ALA A 193 -17.81 14.04 6.40
CA ALA A 193 -19.23 13.76 6.31
C ALA A 193 -19.84 14.77 5.33
N TYR A 194 -19.85 14.41 4.05
CA TYR A 194 -20.49 15.20 3.01
C TYR A 194 -21.95 14.78 2.80
N ASP A 195 -22.78 15.71 2.33
CA ASP A 195 -24.14 15.40 1.89
C ASP A 195 -24.08 14.67 0.55
N PRO A 196 -24.47 13.39 0.47
CA PRO A 196 -24.42 12.62 -0.78
C PRO A 196 -25.38 13.16 -1.84
N SER A 197 -26.29 14.06 -1.49
CA SER A 197 -27.21 14.75 -2.41
C SER A 197 -26.53 15.90 -3.16
N PHE A 198 -25.33 16.31 -2.73
CA PHE A 198 -24.55 17.39 -3.35
C PHE A 198 -23.21 16.87 -3.87
N GLY A 199 -23.08 16.82 -5.20
CA GLY A 199 -21.86 16.40 -5.89
C GLY A 199 -21.83 14.91 -6.24
N PRO A 200 -20.82 14.46 -7.00
CA PRO A 200 -20.65 13.05 -7.29
C PRO A 200 -20.27 12.27 -6.02
N ALA A 201 -20.70 11.00 -5.95
CA ALA A 201 -20.23 10.11 -4.90
C ALA A 201 -18.71 9.95 -4.99
N HIS A 202 -18.04 10.15 -3.87
CA HIS A 202 -16.58 10.05 -3.74
C HIS A 202 -16.22 9.30 -2.46
N VAL A 203 -15.00 8.75 -2.42
CA VAL A 203 -14.47 8.18 -1.19
C VAL A 203 -14.30 9.31 -0.17
N PRO A 204 -14.89 9.21 1.04
CA PRO A 204 -14.74 10.25 2.05
C PRO A 204 -13.27 10.47 2.40
N LEU A 205 -12.86 11.74 2.51
CA LEU A 205 -11.53 12.09 3.01
C LEU A 205 -11.39 11.67 4.47
N MET A 206 -10.15 11.40 4.88
CA MET A 206 -9.81 11.28 6.28
C MET A 206 -9.33 12.65 6.79
N VAL A 207 -9.86 13.08 7.93
CA VAL A 207 -9.55 14.35 8.59
C VAL A 207 -8.87 14.03 9.92
N MET A 208 -7.56 14.21 9.97
CA MET A 208 -6.74 14.05 11.18
C MET A 208 -6.54 15.42 11.85
N GLN A 209 -7.06 15.56 13.06
CA GLN A 209 -6.90 16.78 13.85
C GLN A 209 -5.85 16.56 14.96
N PRO A 210 -4.77 17.34 14.99
CA PRO A 210 -3.87 17.38 16.14
C PRO A 210 -4.61 17.75 17.43
N ALA A 211 -4.34 17.06 18.52
CA ALA A 211 -4.97 17.34 19.82
C ALA A 211 -4.41 18.58 20.52
N ALA A 212 -3.33 19.15 19.98
CA ALA A 212 -2.72 20.42 20.38
C ALA A 212 -2.14 21.10 19.14
N ALA A 213 -1.91 22.41 19.21
CA ALA A 213 -1.17 23.11 18.18
C ALA A 213 0.21 22.47 17.99
N LEU A 214 0.58 22.22 16.74
CA LEU A 214 1.89 21.72 16.36
C LEU A 214 2.96 22.79 16.63
N ARG A 215 4.22 22.38 16.65
CA ARG A 215 5.33 23.32 16.75
C ARG A 215 5.55 23.99 15.40
N HIS A 216 5.88 25.27 15.46
CA HIS A 216 6.48 25.95 14.32
C HIS A 216 7.86 25.36 14.04
N ASP A 217 8.30 25.49 12.78
CA ASP A 217 9.66 25.10 12.36
C ASP A 217 10.01 23.65 12.74
N ALA A 218 9.07 22.74 12.45
CA ALA A 218 9.19 21.32 12.75
C ALA A 218 8.66 20.48 11.58
N THR A 219 9.25 19.30 11.41
CA THR A 219 8.80 18.34 10.40
C THR A 219 7.85 17.34 11.02
N TYR A 220 6.73 17.10 10.36
CA TYR A 220 5.73 16.13 10.78
C TYR A 220 5.54 15.06 9.71
N VAL A 221 5.44 13.80 10.16
CA VAL A 221 5.16 12.64 9.31
C VAL A 221 3.84 12.02 9.73
N VAL A 222 2.98 11.75 8.75
CA VAL A 222 1.74 11.00 8.93
C VAL A 222 1.95 9.58 8.43
N ALA A 223 1.63 8.60 9.28
CA ALA A 223 1.61 7.20 8.90
C ALA A 223 0.22 6.60 9.11
N VAL A 224 -0.24 5.88 8.09
CA VAL A 224 -1.53 5.17 8.09
C VAL A 224 -1.25 3.70 7.83
N ARG A 225 -1.80 2.82 8.68
CA ARG A 225 -1.52 1.38 8.63
C ARG A 225 -2.69 0.57 9.18
N GLY A 226 -2.86 -0.64 8.66
CA GLY A 226 -3.82 -1.61 9.20
C GLY A 226 -5.28 -1.14 9.17
N LEU A 227 -5.61 -0.15 8.34
CA LEU A 227 -7.01 0.22 8.09
C LEU A 227 -7.69 -0.87 7.25
N VAL A 228 -8.99 -1.03 7.49
CA VAL A 228 -9.85 -1.98 6.79
C VAL A 228 -10.97 -1.24 6.08
N ALA A 229 -11.52 -1.83 5.03
CA ALA A 229 -12.60 -1.26 4.24
C ALA A 229 -13.89 -1.15 5.07
N ALA A 230 -14.62 -0.05 4.91
CA ALA A 230 -15.92 0.17 5.56
C ALA A 230 -17.01 -0.77 5.03
N ALA A 231 -16.84 -1.31 3.82
CA ALA A 231 -17.82 -2.18 3.17
C ALA A 231 -18.06 -3.50 3.94
N ASP A 232 -17.01 -4.05 4.56
CA ASP A 232 -17.07 -5.32 5.30
C ASP A 232 -16.45 -5.25 6.70
N GLY A 233 -15.72 -4.18 7.01
CA GLY A 233 -15.09 -3.95 8.31
C GLY A 233 -13.94 -4.88 8.63
N HIS A 234 -13.39 -5.62 7.66
CA HIS A 234 -12.30 -6.57 7.88
C HIS A 234 -11.27 -6.67 6.75
N SER A 235 -11.62 -6.33 5.50
CA SER A 235 -10.69 -6.43 4.38
C SER A 235 -9.66 -5.30 4.47
N PRO A 236 -8.35 -5.58 4.46
CA PRO A 236 -7.33 -4.55 4.51
C PRO A 236 -7.46 -3.57 3.34
N LEU A 237 -7.26 -2.28 3.61
CA LEU A 237 -7.06 -1.30 2.54
C LEU A 237 -5.64 -1.43 2.00
N ALA A 238 -5.53 -1.66 0.70
CA ALA A 238 -4.25 -1.67 0.01
C ALA A 238 -3.67 -0.25 -0.07
N ALA A 239 -2.33 -0.16 -0.09
CA ALA A 239 -1.66 1.07 -0.48
C ALA A 239 -1.96 1.37 -1.95
N SER A 240 -2.18 2.66 -2.27
CA SER A 240 -2.24 3.08 -3.67
C SER A 240 -0.89 2.79 -4.34
N PRO A 241 -0.84 2.53 -5.66
CA PRO A 241 0.41 2.23 -6.33
C PRO A 241 1.48 3.32 -6.17
N ALA A 242 1.09 4.59 -6.23
CA ALA A 242 1.99 5.73 -6.01
C ALA A 242 2.56 5.75 -4.58
N PHE A 243 1.72 5.50 -3.57
CA PHE A 243 2.19 5.42 -2.18
C PHE A 243 3.08 4.20 -1.93
N ALA A 244 2.75 3.05 -2.52
CA ALA A 244 3.58 1.85 -2.41
C ALA A 244 4.97 2.08 -3.00
N ALA A 245 5.07 2.68 -4.19
CA ALA A 245 6.36 3.02 -4.80
C ALA A 245 7.17 4.02 -3.97
N LEU A 246 6.52 5.01 -3.38
CA LEU A 246 7.15 5.95 -2.46
C LEU A 246 7.75 5.23 -1.24
N ARG A 247 6.90 4.49 -0.51
CA ARG A 247 7.27 3.77 0.72
C ARG A 247 8.36 2.73 0.50
N ASP A 248 8.30 2.03 -0.64
CA ASP A 248 9.19 0.91 -0.93
C ASP A 248 10.49 1.38 -1.62
N GLY A 249 10.65 2.68 -1.86
CA GLY A 249 11.86 3.31 -2.42
C GLY A 249 12.10 3.00 -3.91
N SER A 250 11.18 2.29 -4.56
CA SER A 250 11.23 1.96 -5.98
C SER A 250 10.67 3.13 -6.79
N GLY A 251 11.55 3.95 -7.36
CA GLY A 251 11.14 4.98 -8.31
C GLY A 251 10.57 6.28 -7.70
N SER A 252 10.97 6.68 -6.48
CA SER A 252 10.57 7.98 -5.88
C SER A 252 10.83 9.19 -6.80
N GLY A 253 11.94 9.17 -7.55
CA GLY A 253 12.24 10.14 -8.59
C GLY A 253 11.34 10.05 -9.84
N ALA A 254 10.84 8.86 -10.19
CA ALA A 254 9.90 8.64 -11.28
C ALA A 254 8.45 8.97 -10.89
N ALA A 255 8.13 8.86 -9.60
CA ALA A 255 6.86 9.26 -9.01
C ALA A 255 6.73 10.78 -8.86
N GLY A 256 7.81 11.57 -9.03
CA GLY A 256 7.78 13.03 -8.83
C GLY A 256 7.70 13.45 -7.36
N VAL A 257 8.20 12.61 -6.44
CA VAL A 257 8.12 12.82 -4.99
C VAL A 257 9.51 13.07 -4.40
N SER A 258 9.63 14.09 -3.54
CA SER A 258 10.89 14.43 -2.85
C SER A 258 11.39 13.25 -1.97
N PRO A 259 12.71 12.98 -1.92
CA PRO A 259 13.28 11.99 -0.99
C PRO A 259 12.96 12.23 0.48
N SER A 260 12.64 13.47 0.88
CA SER A 260 12.18 13.80 2.25
C SER A 260 10.86 13.14 2.64
N ARG A 261 10.09 12.66 1.65
CA ARG A 261 8.76 12.09 1.82
C ARG A 261 8.74 10.55 1.75
N ALA A 262 9.86 9.93 1.37
CA ALA A 262 10.01 8.49 1.26
C ALA A 262 10.34 7.84 2.61
#